data_AF-A0A8T0N5I6-F1
#
_entry.id   AF-A0A8T0N5I6-F1
#
_cell.length_a   1.000
_cell.length_b   1.000
_cell.length_c   1.000
_cell.angle_alpha   90.00
_cell.angle_beta   90.00
_cell.angle_gamma   90.00
#
_symmetry.space_group_name_H-M   'P 1'
#
loop_
_entity.id
_entity.type
_entity.pdbx_description
1 polymer ?
#
loop_
_entity_poly.entity_id
_entity_poly.type
_entity_poly.pdbx_seq_one_letter_code
_entity_poly.pdbx_strand_id
1 'polypeptide(L)'
;MAEPSPPPSNAGLRILLSKDRSPPSPPSTAVSSHADRDRIIGVFRSALSRNEPPETFALPTVQEAIKPQKETVLVLEENQSLENALRPLLQELVSSAVQSGKKIMQYGNSLDSGESNCLITRLLDIVLYLCERGHVEGGMVFQLLEDLTEMSTIKDCKDIFGYIESQQDVLGKQELFGRGKLVMLRTCNQLLRRLSKANDVVFCGRIIMFLAHFFPLSERSALNIKGVFNTSNVTKYEKDAMDGISVDFNFYKTLWSLQEHFSNPALTYTNPAKWQKFSSNLAVVLSTFEAQPLSDDDGKLNNLDQEEDAAFNIKYLTSSKLMGLELKDPSFRRHILVQCLIFFDYLKVPGKNDKEGPTGGMKEEIKSCEERVKKLLEGIPPKGNEFLKSIEHILEREKNWVWWKRDGCLAFEKPPFEKKSGQAGGRKRKPRWRLGNKELSQLWKWAEQNPNVLTDPDRVRMPSITEYWKPLAEDMDPSAGIEEEYHHKSNRVYCWKGLRFSARQDLDGFARFSDYGIEGVVPSELLPPEVNAKFSSKPAEKVKRLKREDSKGASAQPKEPQVAATPETDGGGSGGDPEEGAVPMDSDNAAEDGQKRSPEEVSGPESGQCEPETDADDNMKTETTSRDARAGEK
;
A
#
# COMPACT_ATOMS: atom_id res chain seq x y z
N MET A 1 -68.89 -33.27 -29.50
CA MET A 1 -67.80 -33.30 -28.49
C MET A 1 -66.57 -32.77 -29.18
N ALA A 2 -66.22 -31.53 -28.90
CA ALA A 2 -65.17 -30.81 -29.60
C ALA A 2 -64.29 -30.14 -28.54
N GLU A 3 -63.01 -30.50 -28.56
CA GLU A 3 -61.93 -29.76 -27.89
C GLU A 3 -61.84 -28.34 -28.47
N PRO A 4 -61.47 -27.33 -27.67
CA PRO A 4 -60.95 -26.09 -28.19
C PRO A 4 -59.43 -25.98 -27.95
N SER A 5 -58.75 -25.76 -29.07
CA SER A 5 -57.36 -25.33 -29.28
C SER A 5 -57.18 -23.80 -29.05
N PRO A 6 -55.92 -23.30 -28.97
CA PRO A 6 -55.57 -21.98 -28.42
C PRO A 6 -55.56 -20.88 -29.50
N PRO A 7 -55.52 -19.58 -29.11
CA PRO A 7 -54.63 -18.62 -29.81
C PRO A 7 -54.21 -17.39 -28.92
N PRO A 8 -53.64 -16.27 -29.45
CA PRO A 8 -52.33 -16.12 -30.11
C PRO A 8 -51.54 -14.85 -29.64
N SER A 9 -50.35 -14.62 -30.20
CA SER A 9 -49.67 -13.31 -30.23
C SER A 9 -50.31 -12.35 -31.25
N ASN A 10 -50.37 -11.03 -31.00
CA ASN A 10 -49.97 -10.02 -32.00
C ASN A 10 -49.97 -8.56 -31.50
N ALA A 11 -49.21 -7.77 -32.25
CA ALA A 11 -48.91 -6.35 -32.14
C ALA A 11 -50.09 -5.37 -32.26
N GLY A 12 -49.85 -4.13 -31.82
CA GLY A 12 -50.29 -2.92 -32.55
C GLY A 12 -51.32 -2.00 -31.88
N LEU A 13 -50.87 -0.76 -31.63
CA LEU A 13 -51.60 0.52 -31.77
C LEU A 13 -52.76 0.84 -30.82
N ARG A 14 -52.60 1.89 -29.99
CA ARG A 14 -53.17 3.24 -30.26
C ARG A 14 -52.97 4.20 -29.08
N ILE A 15 -52.36 5.33 -29.40
CA ILE A 15 -52.31 6.56 -28.62
C ILE A 15 -53.75 7.09 -28.46
N LEU A 16 -54.18 7.35 -27.23
CA LEU A 16 -55.32 8.21 -26.92
C LEU A 16 -54.88 9.33 -25.97
N LEU A 17 -54.84 10.53 -26.55
CA LEU A 17 -54.70 11.82 -25.89
C LEU A 17 -55.81 12.01 -24.85
N SER A 18 -55.44 12.31 -23.61
CA SER A 18 -56.33 12.99 -22.65
C SER A 18 -55.81 14.40 -22.42
N LYS A 19 -56.72 15.33 -22.67
CA LYS A 19 -56.62 16.78 -22.70
C LYS A 19 -57.11 17.28 -21.34
N ASP A 20 -56.30 18.11 -20.68
CA ASP A 20 -56.67 19.25 -19.82
C ASP A 20 -55.60 19.50 -18.74
N ARG A 21 -54.65 20.37 -19.08
CA ARG A 21 -53.88 21.14 -18.11
C ARG A 21 -53.86 22.58 -18.58
N SER A 22 -54.29 23.49 -17.72
CA SER A 22 -54.30 24.94 -17.93
C SER A 22 -52.94 25.45 -18.42
N PRO A 23 -52.88 26.46 -19.32
CA PRO A 23 -51.63 26.92 -19.90
C PRO A 23 -50.72 27.51 -18.81
N PRO A 24 -49.41 27.21 -18.84
CA PRO A 24 -48.47 27.94 -18.01
C PRO A 24 -48.42 29.39 -18.49
N SER A 25 -48.26 30.32 -17.55
CA SER A 25 -47.90 31.71 -17.81
C SER A 25 -46.75 31.80 -18.83
N PRO A 26 -46.73 32.81 -19.71
CA PRO A 26 -45.69 32.94 -20.72
C PRO A 26 -44.31 32.95 -20.07
N PRO A 27 -43.28 32.40 -20.73
CA PRO A 27 -41.93 32.42 -20.20
C PRO A 27 -41.57 33.88 -19.98
N SER A 28 -41.21 34.23 -18.74
CA SER A 28 -40.59 35.52 -18.46
C SER A 28 -39.41 35.64 -19.41
N THR A 29 -39.49 36.65 -20.26
CA THR A 29 -38.44 37.26 -21.07
C THR A 29 -37.04 36.91 -20.56
N ALA A 30 -36.18 36.48 -21.48
CA ALA A 30 -34.75 36.35 -21.31
C ALA A 30 -34.11 37.70 -20.90
N VAL A 31 -34.25 38.05 -19.63
CA VAL A 31 -33.46 39.09 -18.97
C VAL A 31 -32.13 38.42 -18.61
N SER A 32 -31.27 38.42 -19.62
CA SER A 32 -29.84 38.11 -19.71
C SER A 32 -29.10 37.68 -18.43
N SER A 33 -28.46 36.51 -18.49
CA SER A 33 -27.44 36.03 -17.55
C SER A 33 -26.34 37.05 -17.24
N HIS A 34 -26.10 38.02 -18.13
CA HIS A 34 -25.17 39.12 -17.89
C HIS A 34 -25.66 40.12 -16.86
N ALA A 35 -26.96 40.43 -16.82
CA ALA A 35 -27.51 41.38 -15.86
C ALA A 35 -27.42 40.85 -14.42
N ASP A 36 -27.65 39.54 -14.24
CA ASP A 36 -27.46 38.87 -12.95
C ASP A 36 -25.99 38.82 -12.54
N ARG A 37 -25.08 38.54 -13.48
CA ARG A 37 -23.64 38.58 -13.24
C ARG A 37 -23.18 39.96 -12.78
N ASP A 38 -23.58 41.02 -13.50
CA ASP A 38 -23.17 42.39 -13.19
C ASP A 38 -23.76 42.85 -11.84
N ARG A 39 -24.96 42.38 -11.48
CA ARG A 39 -25.55 42.57 -10.16
C ARG A 39 -24.71 41.94 -9.06
N ILE A 40 -24.30 40.67 -9.22
CA ILE A 40 -23.44 39.96 -8.26
C ILE A 40 -22.11 40.70 -8.10
N ILE A 41 -21.47 41.10 -9.20
CA ILE A 41 -20.22 41.86 -9.19
C ILE A 41 -20.38 43.18 -8.41
N GLY A 42 -21.48 43.92 -8.62
CA GLY A 42 -21.76 45.17 -7.92
C GLY A 42 -21.91 45.01 -6.40
N VAL A 43 -22.58 43.93 -5.98
CA VAL A 43 -22.75 43.58 -4.55
C VAL A 43 -21.39 43.26 -3.91
N PHE A 44 -20.57 42.43 -4.56
CA PHE A 44 -19.23 42.11 -4.06
C PHE A 44 -18.28 43.32 -4.04
N ARG A 45 -18.34 44.22 -5.03
CA ARG A 45 -17.55 45.46 -5.00
C ARG A 45 -17.89 46.34 -3.79
N SER A 46 -19.17 46.43 -3.47
CA SER A 46 -19.65 47.18 -2.30
C SER A 46 -19.16 46.53 -1.00
N ALA A 47 -19.15 45.19 -0.95
CA ALA A 47 -18.64 44.42 0.17
C ALA A 47 -17.13 44.59 0.39
N LEU A 48 -16.33 44.64 -0.69
CA LEU A 48 -14.87 44.87 -0.62
C LEU A 48 -14.47 46.21 -0.01
N SER A 49 -15.39 47.19 -0.01
CA SER A 49 -15.16 48.51 0.58
C SER A 49 -15.40 48.56 2.10
N ARG A 50 -15.93 47.47 2.70
CA ARG A 50 -16.23 47.39 4.14
C ARG A 50 -15.02 46.92 4.94
N ASN A 51 -14.56 47.71 5.92
CA ASN A 51 -13.40 47.37 6.78
C ASN A 51 -13.72 46.42 7.94
N GLU A 52 -14.87 45.75 7.91
CA GLU A 52 -15.26 44.76 8.91
C GLU A 52 -14.64 43.38 8.58
N PRO A 53 -14.53 42.46 9.54
CA PRO A 53 -14.08 41.10 9.25
C PRO A 53 -15.11 40.36 8.36
N PRO A 54 -14.68 39.43 7.49
CA PRO A 54 -15.56 38.69 6.59
C PRO A 54 -16.73 37.98 7.30
N GLU A 55 -16.53 37.59 8.55
CA GLU A 55 -17.54 36.87 9.35
C GLU A 55 -18.85 37.63 9.50
N THR A 56 -18.80 38.97 9.53
CA THR A 56 -19.95 39.82 9.84
C THR A 56 -20.85 40.04 8.63
N PHE A 57 -20.29 40.03 7.41
CA PHE A 57 -21.01 40.45 6.22
C PHE A 57 -20.97 39.46 5.04
N ALA A 58 -20.06 38.49 5.02
CA ALA A 58 -19.90 37.59 3.86
C ALA A 58 -21.19 36.82 3.53
N LEU A 59 -21.86 36.25 4.53
CA LEU A 59 -23.11 35.52 4.33
C LEU A 59 -24.24 36.44 3.82
N PRO A 60 -24.53 37.60 4.46
CA PRO A 60 -25.45 38.59 3.91
C PRO A 60 -25.12 39.02 2.46
N THR A 61 -23.84 39.19 2.13
CA THR A 61 -23.39 39.56 0.78
C THR A 61 -23.77 38.51 -0.25
N VAL A 62 -23.56 37.22 0.03
CA VAL A 62 -23.99 36.13 -0.87
C VAL A 62 -25.51 36.08 -0.99
N GLN A 63 -26.22 36.22 0.13
CA GLN A 63 -27.69 36.23 0.15
C GLN A 63 -28.30 37.39 -0.64
N GLU A 64 -27.61 38.53 -0.71
CA GLU A 64 -28.00 39.66 -1.56
C GLU A 64 -27.66 39.43 -3.03
N ALA A 65 -26.49 38.86 -3.28
CA ALA A 65 -26.00 38.53 -4.61
C ALA A 65 -26.84 37.45 -5.31
N ILE A 66 -27.49 36.54 -4.57
CA ILE A 66 -28.23 35.40 -5.13
C ILE A 66 -29.69 35.45 -4.66
N LYS A 67 -30.46 36.47 -5.07
CA LYS A 67 -31.90 36.57 -4.80
C LYS A 67 -32.73 36.12 -5.99
N PRO A 68 -33.80 35.33 -5.78
CA PRO A 68 -34.28 34.80 -4.49
C PRO A 68 -33.60 33.47 -4.08
N GLN A 69 -32.83 33.49 -2.99
CA GLN A 69 -32.25 32.28 -2.39
C GLN A 69 -33.30 31.51 -1.60
N LYS A 70 -33.41 30.19 -1.79
CA LYS A 70 -34.36 29.33 -1.04
C LYS A 70 -33.73 28.64 0.17
N GLU A 71 -32.41 28.39 0.15
CA GLU A 71 -31.68 27.63 1.16
C GLU A 71 -30.37 28.33 1.56
N THR A 72 -29.84 28.08 2.76
CA THR A 72 -28.59 28.72 3.24
C THR A 72 -27.31 28.20 2.59
N VAL A 73 -27.40 27.08 1.88
CA VAL A 73 -26.32 26.48 1.09
C VAL A 73 -26.69 26.64 -0.38
N LEU A 74 -25.76 27.11 -1.20
CA LEU A 74 -26.03 27.32 -2.62
C LEU A 74 -26.20 26.00 -3.36
N VAL A 75 -27.19 25.96 -4.24
CA VAL A 75 -27.39 24.87 -5.20
C VAL A 75 -26.35 24.97 -6.32
N LEU A 76 -26.14 23.90 -7.09
CA LEU A 76 -25.14 23.85 -8.16
C LEU A 76 -25.21 25.04 -9.14
N GLU A 77 -26.40 25.42 -9.61
CA GLU A 77 -26.58 26.54 -10.53
C GLU A 77 -26.23 27.90 -9.89
N GLU A 78 -26.53 28.06 -8.60
CA GLU A 78 -26.22 29.28 -7.85
C GLU A 78 -24.70 29.41 -7.60
N ASN A 79 -24.02 28.31 -7.27
CA ASN A 79 -22.56 28.27 -7.18
C ASN A 79 -21.91 28.62 -8.52
N GLN A 80 -22.42 28.07 -9.63
CA GLN A 80 -21.90 28.37 -10.96
C GLN A 80 -22.10 29.85 -11.34
N SER A 81 -23.26 30.42 -11.00
CA SER A 81 -23.54 31.84 -11.23
C SER A 81 -22.59 32.74 -10.43
N LEU A 82 -22.37 32.40 -9.15
CA LEU A 82 -21.41 33.10 -8.30
C LEU A 82 -19.99 33.00 -8.85
N GLU A 83 -19.54 31.81 -9.21
CA GLU A 83 -18.22 31.57 -9.81
C GLU A 83 -18.02 32.41 -11.09
N ASN A 84 -19.01 32.39 -11.98
CA ASN A 84 -19.00 33.14 -13.24
C ASN A 84 -18.99 34.67 -13.05
N ALA A 85 -19.35 35.16 -11.86
CA ALA A 85 -19.29 36.57 -11.51
C ALA A 85 -17.98 36.92 -10.77
N LEU A 86 -17.50 36.07 -9.87
CA LEU A 86 -16.30 36.30 -9.09
C LEU A 86 -15.01 36.21 -9.92
N ARG A 87 -14.94 35.31 -10.91
CA ARG A 87 -13.78 35.19 -11.79
C ARG A 87 -13.53 36.48 -12.61
N PRO A 88 -14.52 37.09 -13.31
CA PRO A 88 -14.35 38.39 -13.96
C PRO A 88 -14.03 39.53 -12.99
N LEU A 89 -14.63 39.54 -11.79
CA LEU A 89 -14.31 40.56 -10.78
C LEU A 89 -12.83 40.46 -10.36
N LEU A 90 -12.33 39.25 -10.10
CA LEU A 90 -10.92 39.01 -9.80
C LEU A 90 -10.02 39.51 -10.94
N GLN A 91 -10.36 39.20 -12.20
CA GLN A 91 -9.62 39.66 -13.38
C GLN A 91 -9.59 41.18 -13.50
N GLU A 92 -10.71 41.86 -13.20
CA GLU A 92 -10.78 43.33 -13.20
C GLU A 92 -9.89 43.94 -12.11
N LEU A 93 -9.89 43.35 -10.90
CA LEU A 93 -9.03 43.80 -9.80
C LEU A 93 -7.55 43.64 -10.13
N VAL A 94 -7.17 42.50 -10.70
CA VAL A 94 -5.79 42.25 -11.17
C VAL A 94 -5.41 43.24 -12.26
N SER A 95 -6.29 43.47 -13.25
CA SER A 95 -6.04 44.43 -14.34
C SER A 95 -5.85 45.86 -13.81
N SER A 96 -6.66 46.26 -12.84
CA SER A 96 -6.57 47.57 -12.20
C SER A 96 -5.29 47.72 -11.37
N ALA A 97 -4.87 46.65 -10.68
CA ALA A 97 -3.59 46.62 -9.97
C ALA A 97 -2.41 46.85 -10.91
N VAL A 98 -2.36 46.11 -12.02
CA VAL A 98 -1.32 46.23 -13.05
C VAL A 98 -1.30 47.63 -13.67
N GLN A 99 -2.46 48.19 -14.01
CA GLN A 99 -2.56 49.55 -14.56
C GLN A 99 -2.07 50.62 -13.57
N SER A 100 -2.28 50.41 -12.27
CA SER A 100 -1.80 51.31 -11.21
C SER A 100 -0.30 51.17 -10.90
N GLY A 101 0.38 50.19 -11.50
CA GLY A 101 1.80 49.89 -11.23
C GLY A 101 2.08 49.35 -9.82
N LYS A 102 1.04 49.00 -9.05
CA LYS A 102 1.17 48.41 -7.70
C LYS A 102 1.31 46.90 -7.80
N LYS A 103 1.98 46.29 -6.82
CA LYS A 103 1.97 44.82 -6.65
C LYS A 103 0.54 44.33 -6.45
N ILE A 104 0.20 43.18 -7.06
CA ILE A 104 -1.16 42.63 -7.08
C ILE A 104 -1.70 42.47 -5.64
N MET A 105 -0.93 41.86 -4.75
CA MET A 105 -1.31 41.61 -3.34
C MET A 105 -1.20 42.85 -2.43
N GLN A 106 -0.94 44.04 -2.99
CA GLN A 106 -0.91 45.32 -2.27
C GLN A 106 -1.90 46.34 -2.86
N TYR A 107 -2.67 45.93 -3.87
CA TYR A 107 -3.64 46.79 -4.52
C TYR A 107 -4.82 47.09 -3.58
N GLY A 108 -5.12 48.38 -3.38
CA GLY A 108 -6.14 48.85 -2.46
C GLY A 108 -5.66 49.25 -1.06
N ASN A 109 -4.39 48.99 -0.72
CA ASN A 109 -3.83 49.47 0.55
C ASN A 109 -3.76 51.00 0.56
N SER A 110 -4.36 51.62 1.59
CA SER A 110 -4.08 53.00 1.96
C SER A 110 -2.76 53.03 2.73
N LEU A 111 -1.84 53.94 2.38
CA LEU A 111 -0.54 54.06 3.06
C LEU A 111 -0.65 54.48 4.54
N ASP A 112 -1.83 54.94 4.98
CA ASP A 112 -2.01 55.69 6.24
C ASP A 112 -2.51 54.85 7.42
N SER A 113 -2.99 53.62 7.18
CA SER A 113 -3.48 52.70 8.22
C SER A 113 -2.68 51.42 8.12
N GLY A 114 -1.94 51.02 9.16
CA GLY A 114 -1.12 49.80 9.19
C GLY A 114 -1.87 48.46 9.04
N GLU A 115 -3.11 48.49 8.53
CA GLU A 115 -3.93 47.33 8.18
C GLU A 115 -3.90 47.11 6.66
N SER A 116 -3.49 45.90 6.27
CA SER A 116 -3.36 45.42 4.88
C SER A 116 -4.74 45.28 4.22
N ASN A 117 -5.33 46.37 3.77
CA ASN A 117 -6.63 46.42 3.10
C ASN A 117 -6.59 46.05 1.60
N CYS A 118 -5.88 44.98 1.24
CA CYS A 118 -5.77 44.58 -0.15
C CYS A 118 -7.11 44.02 -0.66
N LEU A 119 -7.62 44.57 -1.77
CA LEU A 119 -8.92 44.19 -2.31
C LEU A 119 -8.95 42.73 -2.78
N ILE A 120 -7.82 42.22 -3.29
CA ILE A 120 -7.70 40.84 -3.76
C ILE A 120 -7.65 39.87 -2.58
N THR A 121 -6.87 40.15 -1.54
CA THR A 121 -6.87 39.29 -0.34
C THR A 121 -8.24 39.29 0.32
N ARG A 122 -8.90 40.45 0.44
CA ARG A 122 -10.25 40.55 1.00
C ARG A 122 -11.27 39.74 0.21
N LEU A 123 -11.20 39.75 -1.12
CA LEU A 123 -12.06 38.89 -1.94
C LEU A 123 -11.83 37.41 -1.64
N LEU A 124 -10.56 36.99 -1.57
CA LEU A 124 -10.20 35.61 -1.25
C LEU A 124 -10.61 35.23 0.17
N ASP A 125 -10.47 36.11 1.16
CA ASP A 125 -10.86 35.89 2.56
C ASP A 125 -12.38 35.71 2.69
N ILE A 126 -13.17 36.54 1.98
CA ILE A 126 -14.64 36.41 1.94
C ILE A 126 -15.04 35.04 1.37
N VAL A 127 -14.46 34.66 0.22
CA VAL A 127 -14.79 33.38 -0.43
C VAL A 127 -14.31 32.21 0.42
N LEU A 128 -13.12 32.29 1.01
CA LEU A 128 -12.56 31.26 1.89
C LEU A 128 -13.47 31.03 3.10
N TYR A 129 -13.93 32.11 3.75
CA TYR A 129 -14.87 32.02 4.87
C TYR A 129 -16.18 31.33 4.47
N LEU A 130 -16.74 31.69 3.32
CA LEU A 130 -17.98 31.09 2.80
C LEU A 130 -17.82 29.60 2.46
N CYS A 131 -16.68 29.24 1.86
CA CYS A 131 -16.31 27.86 1.57
C CYS A 131 -16.14 27.06 2.88
N GLU A 132 -15.43 27.61 3.86
CA GLU A 132 -15.16 26.95 5.15
C GLU A 132 -16.45 26.63 5.91
N ARG A 133 -17.42 27.56 5.89
CA ARG A 133 -18.74 27.38 6.52
C ARG A 133 -19.70 26.52 5.68
N GLY A 134 -19.31 26.11 4.48
CA GLY A 134 -20.12 25.28 3.58
C GLY A 134 -21.29 26.02 2.92
N HIS A 135 -21.29 27.36 2.91
CA HIS A 135 -22.31 28.15 2.21
C HIS A 135 -22.10 28.13 0.69
N VAL A 136 -20.84 28.04 0.26
CA VAL A 136 -20.38 28.00 -1.13
C VAL A 136 -19.55 26.74 -1.34
N GLU A 137 -19.51 26.23 -2.57
CA GLU A 137 -18.67 25.07 -2.89
C GLU A 137 -17.19 25.31 -2.53
N GLY A 138 -16.61 24.37 -1.76
CA GLY A 138 -15.22 24.49 -1.27
C GLY A 138 -14.15 24.55 -2.36
N GLY A 139 -14.45 24.13 -3.59
CA GLY A 139 -13.55 24.22 -4.74
C GLY A 139 -13.35 25.65 -5.28
N MET A 140 -14.28 26.57 -5.00
CA MET A 140 -14.30 27.91 -5.58
C MET A 140 -13.05 28.72 -5.22
N VAL A 141 -12.62 28.69 -3.95
CA VAL A 141 -11.41 29.40 -3.53
C VAL A 141 -10.15 28.89 -4.25
N PHE A 142 -10.08 27.58 -4.52
CA PHE A 142 -8.94 26.98 -5.23
C PHE A 142 -8.92 27.38 -6.70
N GLN A 143 -10.08 27.47 -7.34
CA GLN A 143 -10.21 27.94 -8.72
C GLN A 143 -9.82 29.41 -8.85
N LEU A 144 -10.24 30.26 -7.91
CA LEU A 144 -9.82 31.67 -7.89
C LEU A 144 -8.31 31.81 -7.67
N LEU A 145 -7.71 30.97 -6.82
CA LEU A 145 -6.25 30.95 -6.63
C LEU A 145 -5.52 30.46 -7.89
N GLU A 146 -6.03 29.45 -8.57
CA GLU A 146 -5.51 28.97 -9.86
C GLU A 146 -5.49 30.11 -10.89
N ASP A 147 -6.65 30.74 -11.12
CA ASP A 147 -6.81 31.89 -12.02
C ASP A 147 -5.88 33.05 -11.65
N LEU A 148 -5.80 33.40 -10.36
CA LEU A 148 -4.95 34.48 -9.87
C LEU A 148 -3.47 34.20 -10.19
N THR A 149 -3.00 32.97 -9.95
CA THR A 149 -1.61 32.62 -10.26
C THR A 149 -1.34 32.58 -11.77
N GLU A 150 -2.31 32.15 -12.59
CA GLU A 150 -2.16 32.07 -14.04
C GLU A 150 -2.08 33.46 -14.70
N MET A 151 -2.88 34.42 -14.22
CA MET A 151 -2.91 35.79 -14.75
C MET A 151 -1.78 36.69 -14.21
N SER A 152 -0.98 36.21 -13.25
CA SER A 152 0.04 37.00 -12.55
C SER A 152 1.46 36.74 -13.03
N THR A 153 2.35 37.72 -12.84
CA THR A 153 3.79 37.56 -13.12
C THR A 153 4.47 36.68 -12.06
N ILE A 154 5.66 36.14 -12.36
CA ILE A 154 6.43 35.33 -11.38
C ILE A 154 6.76 36.12 -10.10
N LYS A 155 6.98 37.44 -10.20
CA LYS A 155 7.24 38.28 -9.04
C LYS A 155 6.01 38.36 -8.13
N ASP A 156 4.83 38.58 -8.70
CA ASP A 156 3.57 38.63 -7.95
C ASP A 156 3.18 37.25 -7.41
N CYS A 157 3.47 36.16 -8.14
CA CYS A 157 3.22 34.80 -7.67
C CYS A 157 3.93 34.48 -6.35
N LYS A 158 5.09 35.10 -6.06
CA LYS A 158 5.77 34.93 -4.76
C LYS A 158 4.95 35.51 -3.60
N ASP A 159 4.31 36.65 -3.81
CA ASP A 159 3.46 37.31 -2.82
C ASP A 159 2.10 36.57 -2.71
N ILE A 160 1.52 36.13 -3.83
CA ILE A 160 0.30 35.31 -3.86
C ILE A 160 0.52 33.99 -3.12
N PHE A 161 1.65 33.32 -3.34
CA PHE A 161 1.98 32.08 -2.66
C PHE A 161 2.20 32.29 -1.16
N GLY A 162 2.73 33.46 -0.74
CA GLY A 162 2.79 33.82 0.67
C GLY A 162 1.41 33.87 1.34
N TYR A 163 0.37 34.33 0.62
CA TYR A 163 -1.01 34.24 1.12
C TYR A 163 -1.49 32.79 1.21
N ILE A 164 -1.22 31.96 0.19
CA ILE A 164 -1.60 30.54 0.21
C ILE A 164 -0.96 29.81 1.41
N GLU A 165 0.32 30.05 1.67
CA GLU A 165 1.03 29.51 2.85
C GLU A 165 0.38 30.00 4.16
N SER A 166 -0.02 31.27 4.25
CA SER A 166 -0.67 31.80 5.45
C SER A 166 -2.04 31.19 5.75
N GLN A 167 -2.75 30.72 4.71
CA GLN A 167 -4.08 30.11 4.81
C GLN A 167 -4.06 28.58 4.72
N GLN A 168 -2.88 27.95 4.79
CA GLN A 168 -2.72 26.52 4.57
C GLN A 168 -3.54 25.65 5.54
N ASP A 169 -3.65 26.07 6.82
CA ASP A 169 -4.39 25.33 7.84
C ASP A 169 -5.90 25.33 7.56
N VAL A 170 -6.43 26.42 7.00
CA VAL A 170 -7.84 26.54 6.62
C VAL A 170 -8.09 25.74 5.35
N LEU A 171 -7.26 25.93 4.32
CA LEU A 171 -7.36 25.21 3.04
C LEU A 171 -7.19 23.70 3.19
N GLY A 172 -6.42 23.26 4.19
CA GLY A 172 -6.16 21.85 4.51
C GLY A 172 -7.29 21.15 5.27
N LYS A 173 -8.32 21.88 5.74
CA LYS A 173 -9.49 21.29 6.39
C LYS A 173 -10.19 20.29 5.47
N GLN A 174 -10.70 19.20 6.03
CA GLN A 174 -11.23 18.06 5.26
C GLN A 174 -12.37 18.47 4.31
N GLU A 175 -13.17 19.45 4.71
CA GLU A 175 -14.29 20.01 3.94
C GLU A 175 -13.83 20.69 2.65
N LEU A 176 -12.68 21.37 2.69
CA LEU A 176 -12.10 22.11 1.56
C LEU A 176 -11.15 21.24 0.74
N PHE A 177 -10.26 20.52 1.43
CA PHE A 177 -9.22 19.69 0.82
C PHE A 177 -9.79 18.68 -0.17
N GLY A 178 -10.90 18.02 0.18
CA GLY A 178 -11.52 17.00 -0.68
C GLY A 178 -11.92 17.52 -2.07
N ARG A 179 -12.34 18.79 -2.15
CA ARG A 179 -12.77 19.45 -3.40
C ARG A 179 -11.61 20.19 -4.10
N GLY A 180 -10.69 20.75 -3.33
CA GLY A 180 -9.62 21.63 -3.83
C GLY A 180 -8.28 20.97 -4.15
N LYS A 181 -7.98 19.79 -3.59
CA LYS A 181 -6.63 19.21 -3.66
C LYS A 181 -6.05 19.06 -5.06
N LEU A 182 -6.85 18.62 -6.04
CA LEU A 182 -6.36 18.42 -7.40
C LEU A 182 -6.09 19.73 -8.13
N VAL A 183 -6.89 20.77 -7.84
CA VAL A 183 -6.68 22.12 -8.35
C VAL A 183 -5.38 22.66 -7.77
N MET A 184 -5.20 22.60 -6.45
CA MET A 184 -3.96 23.04 -5.79
C MET A 184 -2.72 22.32 -6.33
N LEU A 185 -2.80 21.00 -6.53
CA LEU A 185 -1.71 20.22 -7.13
C LEU A 185 -1.39 20.68 -8.55
N ARG A 186 -2.42 20.96 -9.37
CA ARG A 186 -2.24 21.47 -10.73
C ARG A 186 -1.60 22.85 -10.72
N THR A 187 -2.10 23.77 -9.89
CA THR A 187 -1.59 25.13 -9.72
C THR A 187 -0.12 25.12 -9.34
N CYS A 188 0.26 24.34 -8.32
CA CYS A 188 1.65 24.21 -7.89
C CYS A 188 2.55 23.63 -8.99
N ASN A 189 2.11 22.59 -9.70
CA ASN A 189 2.86 22.00 -10.81
C ASN A 189 2.99 22.94 -12.02
N GLN A 190 1.99 23.79 -12.27
CA GLN A 190 2.06 24.81 -13.31
C GLN A 190 3.05 25.91 -12.92
N LEU A 191 3.05 26.37 -11.66
CA LEU A 191 4.06 27.30 -11.15
C LEU A 191 5.47 26.71 -11.27
N LEU A 192 5.70 25.47 -10.82
CA LEU A 192 7.00 24.81 -10.94
C LEU A 192 7.49 24.67 -12.39
N ARG A 193 6.58 24.57 -13.38
CA ARG A 193 6.92 24.56 -14.81
C ARG A 193 7.28 25.94 -15.35
N ARG A 194 6.70 27.01 -14.80
CA ARG A 194 6.96 28.40 -15.20
C ARG A 194 8.24 28.97 -14.59
N LEU A 195 8.69 28.43 -13.45
CA LEU A 195 9.84 28.95 -12.72
C LEU A 195 11.19 28.54 -13.32
N SER A 196 12.17 29.44 -13.22
CA SER A 196 13.54 29.12 -13.58
C SER A 196 14.15 28.19 -12.53
N LYS A 197 14.59 27.01 -12.96
CA LYS A 197 15.29 26.05 -12.09
C LYS A 197 16.70 26.49 -11.69
N ALA A 198 17.19 27.62 -12.22
CA ALA A 198 18.47 28.22 -11.85
C ALA A 198 18.29 29.41 -10.91
N ASN A 199 17.32 30.30 -11.18
CA ASN A 199 17.19 31.57 -10.46
C ASN A 199 16.12 31.55 -9.36
N ASP A 200 15.08 30.72 -9.49
CA ASP A 200 13.93 30.71 -8.57
C ASP A 200 13.93 29.48 -7.64
N VAL A 201 15.11 28.94 -7.33
CA VAL A 201 15.26 27.65 -6.62
C VAL A 201 14.66 27.70 -5.22
N VAL A 202 14.83 28.81 -4.50
CA VAL A 202 14.21 29.02 -3.18
C VAL A 202 12.69 28.97 -3.28
N PHE A 203 12.11 29.57 -4.32
CA PHE A 203 10.67 29.59 -4.49
C PHE A 203 10.12 28.21 -4.93
N CYS A 204 10.84 27.50 -5.81
CA CYS A 204 10.55 26.10 -6.11
C CYS A 204 10.57 25.24 -4.84
N GLY A 205 11.56 25.44 -3.95
CA GLY A 205 11.66 24.77 -2.66
C GLY A 205 10.45 25.05 -1.76
N ARG A 206 10.03 26.31 -1.64
CA ARG A 206 8.81 26.70 -0.90
C ARG A 206 7.57 25.99 -1.42
N ILE A 207 7.37 25.94 -2.74
CA ILE A 207 6.21 25.25 -3.36
C ILE A 207 6.25 23.74 -3.05
N ILE A 208 7.41 23.10 -3.14
CA ILE A 208 7.55 21.66 -2.86
C ILE A 208 7.31 21.39 -1.37
N MET A 209 7.83 22.23 -0.48
CA MET A 209 7.61 22.12 0.97
C MET A 209 6.14 22.30 1.33
N PHE A 210 5.47 23.27 0.73
CA PHE A 210 4.03 23.45 0.86
C PHE A 210 3.26 22.21 0.39
N LEU A 211 3.57 21.66 -0.79
CA LEU A 211 2.94 20.43 -1.28
C LEU A 211 3.16 19.24 -0.33
N ALA A 212 4.35 19.11 0.25
CA ALA A 212 4.65 18.05 1.21
C ALA A 212 3.89 18.20 2.53
N HIS A 213 3.58 19.43 2.95
CA HIS A 213 2.82 19.72 4.16
C HIS A 213 1.30 19.64 3.93
N PHE A 214 0.83 20.21 2.82
CA PHE A 214 -0.59 20.31 2.48
C PHE A 214 -1.23 18.95 2.16
N PHE A 215 -0.46 18.02 1.61
CA PHE A 215 -0.95 16.67 1.33
C PHE A 215 -0.56 15.70 2.47
N PRO A 216 -1.53 15.02 3.09
CA PRO A 216 -1.22 13.98 4.07
C PRO A 216 -0.29 12.90 3.49
N LEU A 217 0.61 12.36 4.31
CA LEU A 217 1.59 11.35 3.87
C LEU A 217 0.96 10.09 3.25
N SER A 218 -0.29 9.79 3.58
CA SER A 218 -1.03 8.64 3.02
C SER A 218 -1.81 8.97 1.76
N GLU A 219 -1.83 10.22 1.33
CA GLU A 219 -2.57 10.65 0.14
C GLU A 219 -1.84 10.17 -1.13
N ARG A 220 -2.50 9.30 -1.89
CA ARG A 220 -1.89 8.65 -3.06
C ARG A 220 -1.38 9.63 -4.12
N SER A 221 -2.00 10.80 -4.26
CA SER A 221 -1.57 11.81 -5.23
C SER A 221 -0.25 12.48 -4.89
N ALA A 222 0.18 12.43 -3.62
CA ALA A 222 1.46 12.96 -3.17
C ALA A 222 2.58 11.90 -3.11
N LEU A 223 2.27 10.66 -3.50
CA LEU A 223 3.16 9.52 -3.37
C LEU A 223 3.57 8.96 -4.74
N ASN A 224 4.87 8.74 -4.93
CA ASN A 224 5.39 8.03 -6.09
C ASN A 224 5.24 6.51 -5.94
N ILE A 225 4.00 6.00 -5.89
CA ILE A 225 3.71 4.56 -5.63
C ILE A 225 4.30 3.65 -6.72
N LYS A 226 4.35 4.14 -7.97
CA LYS A 226 4.93 3.40 -9.10
C LYS A 226 6.46 3.29 -9.03
N GLY A 227 7.12 4.10 -8.20
CA GLY A 227 8.58 4.11 -8.08
C GLY A 227 9.28 4.61 -9.34
N VAL A 228 8.64 5.49 -10.12
CA VAL A 228 9.23 6.01 -11.36
C VAL A 228 10.32 7.02 -11.02
N PHE A 229 11.51 6.83 -11.60
CA PHE A 229 12.63 7.76 -11.45
C PHE A 229 12.45 8.99 -12.36
N ASN A 230 12.95 10.14 -11.91
CA ASN A 230 12.92 11.36 -12.70
C ASN A 230 14.08 11.37 -13.73
N THR A 231 13.88 10.67 -14.84
CA THR A 231 14.87 10.57 -15.92
C THR A 231 15.06 11.87 -16.72
N SER A 232 14.21 12.88 -16.52
CA SER A 232 14.36 14.20 -17.18
C SER A 232 15.52 15.02 -16.62
N ASN A 233 15.97 14.74 -15.40
CA ASN A 233 17.08 15.44 -14.76
C ASN A 233 18.43 14.86 -15.20
N VAL A 234 18.80 15.11 -16.45
CA VAL A 234 20.02 14.56 -17.06
C VAL A 234 21.25 15.39 -16.66
N THR A 235 22.29 14.70 -16.18
CA THR A 235 23.63 15.29 -16.01
C THR A 235 24.29 15.46 -17.37
N LYS A 236 24.40 16.70 -17.85
CA LYS A 236 25.10 17.03 -19.09
C LYS A 236 26.57 17.20 -18.78
N TYR A 237 27.45 16.56 -19.53
CA TYR A 237 28.90 16.67 -19.36
C TYR A 237 29.60 16.60 -20.73
N GLU A 238 30.81 17.16 -20.82
CA GLU A 238 31.60 17.22 -22.06
C GLU A 238 31.85 15.82 -22.67
N LYS A 239 31.65 15.67 -23.99
CA LYS A 239 31.85 14.40 -24.70
C LYS A 239 33.16 14.31 -25.47
N ASP A 240 33.77 15.44 -25.78
CA ASP A 240 35.01 15.52 -26.55
C ASP A 240 36.05 16.33 -25.78
N ALA A 241 37.32 15.94 -25.94
CA ALA A 241 38.42 16.62 -25.29
C ALA A 241 38.60 17.99 -25.96
N MET A 242 38.72 19.04 -25.17
CA MET A 242 39.00 20.38 -25.68
C MET A 242 40.51 20.55 -25.85
N ASP A 243 40.94 21.09 -26.99
CA ASP A 243 42.36 21.22 -27.32
C ASP A 243 43.13 22.07 -26.28
N GLY A 244 44.29 21.57 -25.84
CA GLY A 244 45.26 22.34 -25.05
C GLY A 244 45.29 22.10 -23.53
N ILE A 245 44.59 21.08 -23.01
CA ILE A 245 44.56 20.78 -21.56
C ILE A 245 45.07 19.37 -21.28
N SER A 246 46.00 19.24 -20.33
CA SER A 246 46.53 17.96 -19.83
C SER A 246 45.62 17.33 -18.77
N VAL A 247 44.34 17.07 -19.11
CA VAL A 247 43.40 16.37 -18.22
C VAL A 247 43.22 14.94 -18.73
N ASP A 248 43.16 13.97 -17.82
CA ASP A 248 42.75 12.61 -18.16
C ASP A 248 41.26 12.59 -18.54
N PHE A 249 41.00 12.84 -19.82
CA PHE A 249 39.66 12.90 -20.36
C PHE A 249 38.96 11.53 -20.36
N ASN A 250 39.72 10.43 -20.38
CA ASN A 250 39.18 9.08 -20.29
C ASN A 250 38.66 8.79 -18.89
N PHE A 251 39.39 9.20 -17.85
CA PHE A 251 38.90 9.13 -16.48
C PHE A 251 37.66 10.00 -16.30
N TYR A 252 37.69 11.25 -16.78
CA TYR A 252 36.54 12.16 -16.72
C TYR A 252 35.27 11.53 -17.34
N LYS A 253 35.39 10.95 -18.54
CA LYS A 253 34.29 10.22 -19.19
C LYS A 253 33.80 9.03 -18.35
N THR A 254 34.73 8.25 -17.81
CA THR A 254 34.43 7.08 -16.97
C THR A 254 33.63 7.49 -15.74
N LEU A 255 34.09 8.51 -15.00
CA LEU A 255 33.43 9.00 -13.80
C LEU A 255 32.00 9.48 -14.08
N TRP A 256 31.83 10.38 -15.06
CA TRP A 256 30.51 10.95 -15.35
C TRP A 256 29.56 9.94 -16.01
N SER A 257 30.07 8.90 -16.69
CA SER A 257 29.22 7.82 -17.21
C SER A 257 28.48 7.05 -16.11
N LEU A 258 28.98 7.03 -14.87
CA LEU A 258 28.31 6.39 -13.74
C LEU A 258 26.94 7.05 -13.44
N GLN A 259 26.79 8.34 -13.73
CA GLN A 259 25.57 9.09 -13.46
C GLN A 259 24.36 8.57 -14.25
N GLU A 260 24.57 7.99 -15.44
CA GLU A 260 23.49 7.34 -16.20
C GLU A 260 22.87 6.21 -15.36
N HIS A 261 23.70 5.40 -14.70
CA HIS A 261 23.27 4.29 -13.87
C HIS A 261 22.59 4.75 -12.58
N PHE A 262 23.12 5.79 -11.93
CA PHE A 262 22.49 6.37 -10.74
C PHE A 262 21.14 7.03 -11.03
N SER A 263 20.97 7.62 -12.22
CA SER A 263 19.72 8.28 -12.62
C SER A 263 18.57 7.30 -12.91
N ASN A 264 18.89 6.08 -13.35
CA ASN A 264 17.91 5.04 -13.62
C ASN A 264 18.41 3.64 -13.20
N PRO A 265 18.32 3.32 -11.89
CA PRO A 265 18.85 2.08 -11.36
C PRO A 265 18.18 0.82 -11.93
N ALA A 266 16.89 0.89 -12.29
CA ALA A 266 16.13 -0.24 -12.83
C ALA A 266 16.70 -0.80 -14.14
N LEU A 267 17.27 0.05 -14.99
CA LEU A 267 17.92 -0.37 -16.25
C LEU A 267 19.21 -1.14 -16.03
N THR A 268 19.89 -0.92 -14.90
CA THR A 268 21.15 -1.60 -14.59
C THR A 268 20.89 -2.98 -13.98
N TYR A 269 19.80 -3.11 -13.21
CA TYR A 269 19.37 -4.40 -12.67
C TYR A 269 18.93 -5.39 -13.76
N THR A 270 18.20 -4.90 -14.77
CA THR A 270 17.59 -5.76 -15.80
C THR A 270 18.56 -6.24 -16.88
N ASN A 271 19.71 -5.58 -17.05
CA ASN A 271 20.65 -5.86 -18.14
C ASN A 271 22.07 -6.18 -17.60
N PRO A 272 22.49 -7.46 -17.64
CA PRO A 272 23.81 -7.88 -17.16
C PRO A 272 24.97 -7.14 -17.82
N ALA A 273 24.87 -6.78 -19.10
CA ALA A 273 25.93 -6.05 -19.80
C ALA A 273 26.09 -4.61 -19.27
N LYS A 274 24.98 -3.97 -18.88
CA LYS A 274 25.01 -2.64 -18.24
C LYS A 274 25.64 -2.72 -16.85
N TRP A 275 25.34 -3.76 -16.08
CA TRP A 275 25.98 -4.00 -14.78
C TRP A 275 27.50 -4.21 -14.93
N GLN A 276 27.94 -5.06 -15.86
CA GLN A 276 29.38 -5.30 -16.07
C GLN A 276 30.14 -4.04 -16.49
N LYS A 277 29.53 -3.21 -17.36
CA LYS A 277 30.08 -1.91 -17.74
C LYS A 277 30.19 -0.97 -16.53
N PHE A 278 29.13 -0.87 -15.72
CA PHE A 278 29.12 -0.07 -14.50
C PHE A 278 30.20 -0.53 -13.52
N SER A 279 30.27 -1.84 -13.24
CA SER A 279 31.23 -2.45 -12.32
C SER A 279 32.68 -2.17 -12.75
N SER A 280 32.96 -2.32 -14.05
CA SER A 280 34.29 -2.01 -14.62
C SER A 280 34.64 -0.53 -14.46
N ASN A 281 33.71 0.37 -14.79
CA ASN A 281 33.92 1.82 -14.68
C ASN A 281 34.09 2.25 -13.22
N LEU A 282 33.27 1.70 -12.32
CA LEU A 282 33.36 1.98 -10.88
C LEU A 282 34.68 1.47 -10.31
N ALA A 283 35.15 0.29 -10.70
CA ALA A 283 36.43 -0.24 -10.24
C ALA A 283 37.61 0.70 -10.59
N VAL A 284 37.59 1.31 -11.79
CA VAL A 284 38.57 2.34 -12.18
C VAL A 284 38.47 3.56 -11.26
N VAL A 285 37.26 4.08 -11.03
CA VAL A 285 37.04 5.25 -10.16
C VAL A 285 37.50 5.00 -8.72
N LEU A 286 37.14 3.86 -8.13
CA LEU A 286 37.54 3.50 -6.77
C LEU A 286 39.06 3.34 -6.68
N SER A 287 39.70 2.72 -7.68
CA SER A 287 41.16 2.54 -7.70
C SER A 287 41.88 3.88 -7.80
N THR A 288 41.34 4.86 -8.55
CA THR A 288 41.88 6.22 -8.59
C THR A 288 41.73 6.93 -7.23
N PHE A 289 40.60 6.75 -6.54
CA PHE A 289 40.39 7.33 -5.21
C PHE A 289 41.32 6.69 -4.16
N GLU A 290 41.57 5.38 -4.24
CA GLU A 290 42.53 4.65 -3.40
C GLU A 290 43.98 5.10 -3.67
N ALA A 291 44.33 5.36 -4.93
CA ALA A 291 45.67 5.82 -5.31
C ALA A 291 45.97 7.27 -4.88
N GLN A 292 44.93 8.08 -4.66
CA GLN A 292 45.04 9.49 -4.27
C GLN A 292 44.31 9.75 -2.95
N PRO A 293 44.79 9.24 -1.80
CA PRO A 293 44.15 9.50 -0.51
C PRO A 293 44.18 11.00 -0.18
N LEU A 294 43.10 11.49 0.45
CA LEU A 294 42.99 12.89 0.88
C LEU A 294 43.78 13.11 2.18
N SER A 295 44.34 14.30 2.34
CA SER A 295 45.04 14.73 3.56
C SER A 295 44.05 15.37 4.55
N ASP A 296 44.39 15.36 5.84
CA ASP A 296 43.61 16.07 6.88
C ASP A 296 43.51 17.58 6.62
N ASP A 297 44.43 18.16 5.85
CA ASP A 297 44.39 19.58 5.48
C ASP A 297 43.29 19.90 4.45
N ASP A 298 42.97 18.94 3.57
CA ASP A 298 41.88 19.06 2.58
C ASP A 298 40.51 19.15 3.29
N GLY A 299 40.39 18.57 4.48
CA GLY A 299 39.17 18.62 5.30
C GLY A 299 38.91 19.99 5.96
N LYS A 300 39.93 20.85 6.10
CA LYS A 300 39.78 22.16 6.76
C LYS A 300 39.20 23.23 5.84
N LEU A 301 39.41 23.12 4.53
CA LEU A 301 38.81 24.01 3.53
C LEU A 301 37.28 24.03 3.58
N ASN A 302 36.66 22.92 4.01
CA ASN A 302 35.21 22.80 4.17
C ASN A 302 34.65 23.42 5.47
N ASN A 303 35.49 23.81 6.44
CA ASN A 303 35.05 24.38 7.73
C ASN A 303 35.12 25.92 7.76
N LEU A 304 35.43 26.59 6.63
CA LEU A 304 35.34 28.05 6.51
C LEU A 304 33.87 28.46 6.30
N ASP A 305 33.02 28.11 7.25
CA ASP A 305 31.63 28.57 7.35
C ASP A 305 31.62 30.02 7.84
N GLN A 306 31.61 30.99 6.90
CA GLN A 306 31.01 32.33 7.07
C GLN A 306 31.19 33.23 5.83
N GLU A 307 30.66 32.83 4.67
CA GLU A 307 30.15 33.82 3.71
C GLU A 307 28.80 33.32 3.21
N GLU A 308 27.72 33.81 3.84
CA GLU A 308 26.31 33.51 3.55
C GLU A 308 25.85 33.90 2.12
N ASP A 309 26.77 34.22 1.20
CA ASP A 309 26.47 34.57 -0.19
C ASP A 309 27.40 33.87 -1.23
N ALA A 310 28.23 32.90 -0.80
CA ALA A 310 29.08 32.15 -1.73
C ALA A 310 28.23 31.20 -2.59
N ALA A 311 27.70 31.72 -3.70
CA ALA A 311 27.11 31.03 -4.86
C ALA A 311 26.85 29.53 -4.63
N PHE A 312 25.81 29.20 -3.86
CA PHE A 312 25.40 27.82 -3.60
C PHE A 312 25.07 27.14 -4.93
N ASN A 313 26.02 26.36 -5.45
CA ASN A 313 25.85 25.63 -6.70
C ASN A 313 25.00 24.39 -6.41
N ILE A 314 23.75 24.43 -6.87
CA ILE A 314 22.76 23.35 -6.67
C ILE A 314 23.18 22.06 -7.40
N LYS A 315 24.08 22.15 -8.39
CA LYS A 315 24.64 21.04 -9.15
C LYS A 315 26.14 21.19 -9.29
N TYR A 316 26.83 20.05 -9.40
CA TYR A 316 28.26 20.00 -9.71
C TYR A 316 28.57 20.56 -11.09
N LEU A 317 29.74 21.18 -11.22
CA LEU A 317 30.23 21.77 -12.45
C LEU A 317 30.93 20.70 -13.27
N THR A 318 30.23 20.15 -14.25
CA THR A 318 30.71 19.06 -15.11
C THR A 318 31.71 19.52 -16.18
N SER A 319 32.69 20.36 -15.85
CA SER A 319 33.74 20.76 -16.80
C SER A 319 34.99 19.92 -16.58
N SER A 320 35.58 19.41 -17.67
CA SER A 320 36.80 18.60 -17.58
C SER A 320 37.98 19.36 -16.95
N LYS A 321 38.00 20.70 -17.07
CA LYS A 321 39.04 21.58 -16.51
C LYS A 321 39.09 21.57 -14.97
N LEU A 322 37.95 21.31 -14.34
CA LEU A 322 37.79 21.34 -12.88
C LEU A 322 38.07 19.99 -12.22
N MET A 323 38.17 18.91 -13.01
CA MET A 323 38.31 17.54 -12.49
C MET A 323 39.45 17.39 -11.48
N GLY A 324 40.60 18.02 -11.71
CA GLY A 324 41.73 17.96 -10.78
C GLY A 324 41.47 18.65 -9.43
N LEU A 325 40.58 19.66 -9.40
CA LEU A 325 40.15 20.35 -8.19
C LEU A 325 39.03 19.57 -7.48
N GLU A 326 38.03 19.09 -8.22
CA GLU A 326 36.93 18.28 -7.69
C GLU A 326 37.43 16.98 -7.04
N LEU A 327 38.46 16.34 -7.62
CA LEU A 327 39.07 15.15 -7.03
C LEU A 327 39.79 15.42 -5.70
N LYS A 328 40.18 16.66 -5.41
CA LYS A 328 40.79 17.02 -4.13
C LYS A 328 39.75 17.40 -3.07
N ASP A 329 38.51 17.69 -3.48
CA ASP A 329 37.44 18.04 -2.55
C ASP A 329 36.89 16.78 -1.83
N PRO A 330 36.98 16.72 -0.48
CA PRO A 330 36.36 15.66 0.30
C PRO A 330 34.84 15.56 0.10
N SER A 331 34.15 16.68 -0.08
CA SER A 331 32.70 16.72 -0.27
C SER A 331 32.32 16.04 -1.58
N PHE A 332 32.94 16.42 -2.71
CA PHE A 332 32.72 15.76 -4.00
C PHE A 332 32.87 14.24 -3.92
N ARG A 333 33.96 13.72 -3.34
CA ARG A 333 34.17 12.27 -3.19
C ARG A 333 33.10 11.61 -2.33
N ARG A 334 32.70 12.23 -1.22
CA ARG A 334 31.61 11.73 -0.38
C ARG A 334 30.30 11.60 -1.15
N HIS A 335 29.95 12.59 -1.97
CA HIS A 335 28.70 12.55 -2.73
C HIS A 335 28.68 11.38 -3.74
N ILE A 336 29.78 11.14 -4.45
CA ILE A 336 29.89 10.00 -5.39
C ILE A 336 29.79 8.67 -4.63
N LEU A 337 30.51 8.52 -3.52
CA LEU A 337 30.51 7.28 -2.73
C LEU A 337 29.15 7.02 -2.06
N VAL A 338 28.47 8.06 -1.57
CA VAL A 338 27.10 7.95 -1.03
C VAL A 338 26.10 7.59 -2.13
N GLN A 339 26.23 8.15 -3.35
CA GLN A 339 25.43 7.71 -4.50
C GLN A 339 25.61 6.22 -4.80
N CYS A 340 26.84 5.69 -4.69
CA CYS A 340 27.09 4.25 -4.79
C CYS A 340 26.36 3.45 -3.71
N LEU A 341 26.40 3.88 -2.44
CA LEU A 341 25.72 3.19 -1.35
C LEU A 341 24.19 3.16 -1.53
N ILE A 342 23.58 4.30 -1.90
CA ILE A 342 22.14 4.39 -2.21
C ILE A 342 21.79 3.45 -3.36
N PHE A 343 22.61 3.43 -4.41
CA PHE A 343 22.42 2.55 -5.56
C PHE A 343 22.52 1.07 -5.19
N PHE A 344 23.50 0.68 -4.36
CA PHE A 344 23.63 -0.70 -3.90
C PHE A 344 22.49 -1.13 -2.99
N ASP A 345 22.02 -0.27 -2.09
CA ASP A 345 20.85 -0.58 -1.26
C ASP A 345 19.60 -0.82 -2.12
N TYR A 346 19.36 0.04 -3.12
CA TYR A 346 18.28 -0.16 -4.10
C TYR A 346 18.38 -1.53 -4.81
N LEU A 347 19.57 -1.92 -5.28
CA LEU A 347 19.75 -3.19 -6.01
C LEU A 347 19.56 -4.43 -5.12
N LYS A 348 19.77 -4.31 -3.81
CA LYS A 348 19.57 -5.42 -2.86
C LYS A 348 18.11 -5.63 -2.51
N VAL A 349 17.29 -4.59 -2.56
CA VAL A 349 15.88 -4.66 -2.21
C VAL A 349 15.07 -5.27 -3.36
N PRO A 350 14.32 -6.37 -3.13
CA PRO A 350 13.49 -6.97 -4.18
C PRO A 350 12.38 -6.02 -4.61
N GLY A 351 12.16 -5.90 -5.93
CA GLY A 351 11.11 -5.08 -6.50
C GLY A 351 9.70 -5.58 -6.14
N LYS A 352 8.68 -4.72 -6.23
CA LYS A 352 7.28 -5.07 -5.90
C LYS A 352 6.72 -6.21 -6.76
N ASN A 353 7.25 -6.38 -7.97
CA ASN A 353 6.86 -7.44 -8.92
C ASN A 353 7.92 -8.54 -9.07
N ASP A 354 9.13 -8.34 -8.56
CA ASP A 354 10.24 -9.28 -8.68
C ASP A 354 10.36 -10.08 -7.38
N LYS A 355 9.89 -11.33 -7.43
CA LYS A 355 10.04 -12.26 -6.30
C LYS A 355 11.48 -12.73 -6.09
N GLU A 356 12.34 -12.54 -7.10
CA GLU A 356 13.77 -12.89 -7.05
C GLU A 356 14.62 -11.62 -7.13
N GLY A 357 15.42 -11.40 -6.08
CA GLY A 357 16.47 -10.38 -6.05
C GLY A 357 17.68 -10.77 -6.92
N PRO A 358 18.79 -10.01 -6.87
CA PRO A 358 19.93 -10.23 -7.77
C PRO A 358 20.49 -11.67 -7.69
N THR A 359 20.98 -12.18 -8.82
CA THR A 359 21.65 -13.49 -8.94
C THR A 359 22.82 -13.59 -7.96
N GLY A 360 23.15 -14.80 -7.47
CA GLY A 360 24.19 -15.02 -6.45
C GLY A 360 25.52 -14.31 -6.73
N GLY A 361 26.06 -14.43 -7.96
CA GLY A 361 27.30 -13.75 -8.34
C GLY A 361 27.23 -12.22 -8.29
N MET A 362 26.12 -11.63 -8.76
CA MET A 362 25.90 -10.18 -8.69
C MET A 362 25.81 -9.69 -7.25
N LYS A 363 25.21 -10.48 -6.34
CA LYS A 363 25.15 -10.14 -4.90
C LYS A 363 26.54 -10.08 -4.26
N GLU A 364 27.43 -11.00 -4.62
CA GLU A 364 28.80 -11.02 -4.11
C GLU A 364 29.62 -9.85 -4.67
N GLU A 365 29.47 -9.54 -5.95
CA GLU A 365 30.10 -8.37 -6.57
C GLU A 365 29.63 -7.06 -5.92
N ILE A 366 28.33 -6.91 -5.65
CA ILE A 366 27.77 -5.75 -4.94
C ILE A 366 28.38 -5.62 -3.56
N LYS A 367 28.42 -6.70 -2.77
CA LYS A 367 29.00 -6.70 -1.42
C LYS A 367 30.48 -6.30 -1.46
N SER A 368 31.25 -6.87 -2.39
CA SER A 368 32.68 -6.54 -2.55
C SER A 368 32.89 -5.05 -2.88
N CYS A 369 32.10 -4.50 -3.80
CA CYS A 369 32.17 -3.08 -4.16
C CYS A 369 31.76 -2.16 -3.00
N GLU A 370 30.70 -2.53 -2.29
CA GLU A 370 30.19 -1.80 -1.13
C GLU A 370 31.23 -1.72 0.00
N GLU A 371 31.89 -2.83 0.34
CA GLU A 371 32.95 -2.83 1.35
C GLU A 371 34.12 -1.91 0.96
N ARG A 372 34.51 -1.88 -0.33
CA ARG A 372 35.51 -0.92 -0.83
C ARG A 372 35.04 0.53 -0.67
N VAL A 373 33.79 0.82 -1.01
CA VAL A 373 33.20 2.17 -0.88
C VAL A 373 33.16 2.62 0.59
N LYS A 374 32.75 1.73 1.50
CA LYS A 374 32.74 2.01 2.95
C LYS A 374 34.14 2.31 3.48
N LYS A 375 35.13 1.48 3.14
CA LYS A 375 36.52 1.68 3.53
C LYS A 375 37.08 3.02 3.03
N LEU A 376 36.73 3.43 1.81
CA LEU A 376 37.11 4.74 1.28
C LEU A 376 36.43 5.88 2.06
N LEU A 377 35.15 5.77 2.38
CA LEU A 377 34.42 6.77 3.16
C LEU A 377 35.01 6.97 4.57
N GLU A 378 35.44 5.89 5.23
CA GLU A 378 36.11 5.98 6.54
C GLU A 378 37.38 6.82 6.49
N GLY A 379 38.13 6.72 5.39
CA GLY A 379 39.37 7.45 5.17
C GLY A 379 39.20 8.92 4.74
N ILE A 380 37.98 9.39 4.47
CA ILE A 380 37.75 10.77 4.01
C ILE A 380 37.52 11.73 5.20
N PRO A 381 38.39 12.74 5.42
CA PRO A 381 38.17 13.76 6.44
C PRO A 381 37.05 14.75 6.07
N PRO A 382 36.41 15.44 7.04
CA PRO A 382 36.53 15.28 8.49
C PRO A 382 35.63 14.16 9.05
N LYS A 383 36.11 13.39 10.03
CA LYS A 383 35.31 12.39 10.76
C LYS A 383 34.63 11.32 9.88
N GLY A 384 35.37 10.72 8.94
CA GLY A 384 34.84 9.72 8.00
C GLY A 384 34.08 8.56 8.65
N ASN A 385 34.55 8.06 9.80
CA ASN A 385 33.87 6.96 10.54
C ASN A 385 32.50 7.38 11.12
N GLU A 386 32.39 8.57 11.72
CA GLU A 386 31.11 9.09 12.23
C GLU A 386 30.13 9.36 11.08
N PHE A 387 30.65 9.88 9.97
CA PHE A 387 29.88 10.09 8.75
C PHE A 387 29.33 8.77 8.19
N LEU A 388 30.18 7.74 8.06
CA LEU A 388 29.77 6.42 7.57
C LEU A 388 28.67 5.81 8.46
N LYS A 389 28.84 5.82 9.79
CA LYS A 389 27.82 5.34 10.73
C LYS A 389 26.48 6.06 10.56
N SER A 390 26.52 7.37 10.30
CA SER A 390 25.31 8.16 10.05
C SER A 390 24.62 7.74 8.75
N ILE A 391 25.37 7.52 7.67
CA ILE A 391 24.84 7.03 6.40
C ILE A 391 24.25 5.63 6.54
N GLU A 392 24.93 4.71 7.22
CA GLU A 392 24.42 3.36 7.47
C GLU A 392 23.11 3.38 8.27
N HIS A 393 23.01 4.24 9.28
CA HIS A 393 21.78 4.43 10.03
C HIS A 393 20.63 4.98 9.16
N ILE A 394 20.92 5.92 8.25
CA ILE A 394 19.93 6.47 7.32
C ILE A 394 19.42 5.40 6.35
N LEU A 395 20.32 4.60 5.77
CA LEU A 395 19.96 3.51 4.86
C LEU A 395 19.14 2.42 5.57
N GLU A 396 19.47 2.10 6.83
CA GLU A 396 18.66 1.19 7.64
C GLU A 396 17.24 1.74 7.87
N ARG A 397 17.10 3.04 8.13
CA ARG A 397 15.80 3.70 8.26
C ARG A 397 15.02 3.71 6.93
N GLU A 398 15.73 3.85 5.80
CA GLU A 398 15.13 3.86 4.47
C GLU A 398 14.41 2.55 4.16
N LYS A 399 14.95 1.40 4.61
CA LYS A 399 14.26 0.11 4.50
C LYS A 399 12.84 0.21 5.06
N ASN A 400 12.67 0.73 6.27
CA ASN A 400 11.34 0.88 6.89
C ASN A 400 10.38 1.71 6.02
N TRP A 401 10.89 2.76 5.38
CA TRP A 401 10.11 3.59 4.45
C TRP A 401 9.69 2.82 3.20
N VAL A 402 10.59 2.00 2.63
CA VAL A 402 10.30 1.14 1.48
C VAL A 402 9.21 0.11 1.82
N TRP A 403 9.31 -0.56 2.98
CA TRP A 403 8.30 -1.51 3.45
C TRP A 403 6.95 -0.83 3.68
N TRP A 404 6.90 0.29 4.39
CA TRP A 404 5.68 1.08 4.60
C TRP A 404 5.03 1.51 3.28
N LYS A 405 5.85 1.95 2.32
CA LYS A 405 5.37 2.34 0.99
C LYS A 405 4.79 1.16 0.22
N ARG A 406 5.40 -0.02 0.34
CA ARG A 406 4.93 -1.26 -0.30
C ARG A 406 3.57 -1.69 0.23
N ASP A 407 3.35 -1.49 1.52
CA ASP A 407 2.09 -1.79 2.23
C ASP A 407 0.98 -0.75 1.95
N GLY A 408 1.20 0.16 1.00
CA GLY A 408 0.20 1.10 0.53
C GLY A 408 0.15 2.40 1.32
N CYS A 409 1.22 2.74 2.05
CA CYS A 409 1.37 4.01 2.76
C CYS A 409 0.25 4.26 3.78
N LEU A 410 -0.04 3.28 4.63
CA LEU A 410 -1.10 3.36 5.64
C LEU A 410 -0.90 4.58 6.54
N ALA A 411 -2.01 5.23 6.92
CA ALA A 411 -1.98 6.39 7.81
C ALA A 411 -1.40 6.00 9.17
N PHE A 412 -0.39 6.76 9.60
CA PHE A 412 0.16 6.64 10.96
C PHE A 412 -0.84 7.13 12.01
N GLU A 413 -1.72 8.06 11.63
CA GLU A 413 -2.74 8.63 12.49
C GLU A 413 -3.99 7.75 12.51
N LYS A 414 -4.45 7.41 13.71
CA LYS A 414 -5.79 6.83 13.88
C LYS A 414 -6.81 7.95 13.68
N PRO A 415 -7.88 7.74 12.91
CA PRO A 415 -8.90 8.77 12.74
C PRO A 415 -9.42 9.18 14.12
N PRO A 416 -9.67 10.49 14.35
CA PRO A 416 -10.29 10.95 15.58
C PRO A 416 -11.54 10.12 15.83
N PHE A 417 -11.69 9.61 17.06
CA PHE A 417 -12.88 8.86 17.41
C PHE A 417 -14.08 9.80 17.24
N GLU A 418 -14.87 9.62 16.17
CA GLU A 418 -16.10 10.35 15.99
C GLU A 418 -16.97 10.06 17.22
N LYS A 419 -17.03 11.04 18.15
CA LYS A 419 -18.13 11.12 19.09
C LYS A 419 -19.36 11.35 18.22
N LYS A 420 -20.01 10.27 17.79
CA LYS A 420 -21.29 10.32 17.10
C LYS A 420 -22.21 11.19 17.95
N SER A 421 -22.40 12.44 17.54
CA SER A 421 -23.52 13.25 17.98
C SER A 421 -24.75 12.40 17.68
N GLY A 422 -25.51 12.07 18.72
CA GLY A 422 -26.65 11.15 18.60
C GLY A 422 -27.71 11.70 17.66
N GLN A 423 -27.58 11.43 16.36
CA GLN A 423 -28.70 11.48 15.45
C GLN A 423 -29.51 10.20 15.62
N ALA A 424 -30.76 10.38 16.03
CA ALA A 424 -31.79 9.37 16.11
C ALA A 424 -32.17 8.88 14.71
N GLY A 425 -31.28 8.12 14.07
CA GLY A 425 -31.56 7.31 12.88
C GLY A 425 -31.68 5.85 13.29
N GLY A 426 -32.82 5.23 13.03
CA GLY A 426 -33.16 3.87 13.47
C GLY A 426 -32.05 2.84 13.19
N ARG A 427 -31.34 2.43 14.24
CA ARG A 427 -30.36 1.34 14.16
C ARG A 427 -31.09 0.05 13.82
N LYS A 428 -30.83 -0.52 12.63
CA LYS A 428 -31.14 -1.93 12.35
C LYS A 428 -30.51 -2.75 13.49
N ARG A 429 -31.36 -3.33 14.36
CA ARG A 429 -30.90 -4.11 15.51
C ARG A 429 -30.17 -5.34 14.96
N LYS A 430 -28.85 -5.37 15.13
CA LYS A 430 -28.08 -6.61 14.96
C LYS A 430 -28.65 -7.66 15.93
N PRO A 431 -28.71 -8.94 15.54
CA PRO A 431 -29.18 -9.99 16.45
C PRO A 431 -28.29 -9.98 17.70
N ARG A 432 -28.93 -9.78 18.86
CA ARG A 432 -28.24 -9.69 20.14
C ARG A 432 -27.96 -11.10 20.62
N TRP A 433 -26.75 -11.59 20.42
CA TRP A 433 -26.29 -12.86 20.99
C TRP A 433 -26.19 -12.70 22.50
N ARG A 434 -26.84 -13.56 23.29
CA ARG A 434 -26.87 -13.46 24.76
C ARG A 434 -25.45 -13.44 25.36
N LEU A 435 -24.53 -14.22 24.80
CA LEU A 435 -23.13 -14.34 25.25
C LEU A 435 -22.13 -13.68 24.28
N GLY A 436 -22.57 -12.71 23.47
CA GLY A 436 -21.69 -11.91 22.61
C GLY A 436 -21.42 -12.51 21.22
N ASN A 437 -21.13 -13.81 21.12
CA ASN A 437 -20.96 -14.49 19.82
C ASN A 437 -21.98 -15.63 19.59
N LYS A 438 -22.06 -16.09 18.34
CA LYS A 438 -22.98 -17.14 17.90
C LYS A 438 -22.67 -18.49 18.58
N GLU A 439 -21.40 -18.88 18.62
CA GLU A 439 -20.95 -20.19 19.11
C GLU A 439 -21.20 -20.38 20.61
N LEU A 440 -20.89 -19.38 21.45
CA LEU A 440 -21.17 -19.41 22.88
C LEU A 440 -22.67 -19.44 23.16
N SER A 441 -23.44 -18.69 22.38
CA SER A 441 -24.91 -18.71 22.49
C SER A 441 -25.50 -20.06 22.08
N GLN A 442 -24.84 -20.81 21.20
CA GLN A 442 -25.25 -22.15 20.77
C GLN A 442 -24.85 -23.21 21.81
N LEU A 443 -23.64 -23.15 22.33
CA LEU A 443 -23.16 -24.05 23.39
C LEU A 443 -24.05 -23.96 24.65
N TRP A 444 -24.42 -22.74 25.05
CA TRP A 444 -25.30 -22.54 26.21
C TRP A 444 -26.70 -23.09 25.99
N LYS A 445 -27.24 -22.97 24.77
CA LYS A 445 -28.52 -23.60 24.42
C LYS A 445 -28.45 -25.12 24.52
N TRP A 446 -27.35 -25.74 24.10
CA TRP A 446 -27.20 -27.19 24.20
C TRP A 446 -27.10 -27.67 25.64
N ALA A 447 -26.42 -26.92 26.51
CA ALA A 447 -26.37 -27.21 27.94
C ALA A 447 -27.76 -27.07 28.60
N GLU A 448 -28.52 -26.02 28.26
CA GLU A 448 -29.88 -25.82 28.78
C GLU A 448 -30.88 -26.87 28.27
N GLN A 449 -30.72 -27.35 27.04
CA GLN A 449 -31.60 -28.35 26.43
C GLN A 449 -31.39 -29.76 26.98
N ASN A 450 -30.20 -30.06 27.49
CA ASN A 450 -29.79 -31.42 27.85
C ASN A 450 -29.26 -31.51 29.29
N PRO A 451 -30.04 -31.09 30.31
CA PRO A 451 -29.57 -31.09 31.69
C PRO A 451 -29.29 -32.49 32.24
N ASN A 452 -29.97 -33.51 31.70
CA ASN A 452 -29.95 -34.88 32.21
C ASN A 452 -29.14 -35.86 31.33
N VAL A 453 -28.38 -35.38 30.35
CA VAL A 453 -27.59 -36.26 29.45
C VAL A 453 -26.61 -37.14 30.22
N LEU A 454 -26.07 -36.68 31.34
CA LEU A 454 -25.14 -37.48 32.13
C LEU A 454 -25.84 -38.58 32.96
N THR A 455 -27.13 -38.45 33.21
CA THR A 455 -27.97 -39.35 34.02
C THR A 455 -28.92 -40.21 33.18
N ASP A 456 -28.86 -40.11 31.85
CA ASP A 456 -29.69 -40.90 30.94
C ASP A 456 -29.37 -42.40 31.09
N PRO A 457 -30.35 -43.25 31.46
CA PRO A 457 -30.13 -44.69 31.61
C PRO A 457 -29.70 -45.38 30.31
N ASP A 458 -30.01 -44.82 29.15
CA ASP A 458 -29.60 -45.37 27.85
C ASP A 458 -28.14 -45.01 27.48
N ARG A 459 -27.48 -44.12 28.24
CA ARG A 459 -26.09 -43.69 27.99
C ARG A 459 -25.07 -44.81 28.17
N VAL A 460 -25.33 -45.77 29.07
CA VAL A 460 -24.40 -46.87 29.38
C VAL A 460 -25.14 -48.20 29.32
N ARG A 461 -25.54 -48.62 28.12
CA ARG A 461 -26.10 -49.95 27.90
C ARG A 461 -24.97 -50.99 27.83
N MET A 462 -24.68 -51.66 28.95
CA MET A 462 -23.75 -52.79 28.98
C MET A 462 -24.50 -54.07 28.58
N PRO A 463 -24.08 -54.80 27.52
CA PRO A 463 -24.70 -56.07 27.16
C PRO A 463 -24.41 -57.15 28.21
N SER A 464 -25.30 -58.15 28.31
CA SER A 464 -25.08 -59.31 29.18
C SER A 464 -23.97 -60.21 28.63
N ILE A 465 -23.31 -60.96 29.52
CA ILE A 465 -22.21 -61.85 29.13
C ILE A 465 -22.61 -62.93 28.11
N THR A 466 -23.84 -63.43 28.21
CA THR A 466 -24.39 -64.43 27.28
C THR A 466 -24.69 -63.81 25.92
N GLU A 467 -25.14 -62.56 25.85
CA GLU A 467 -25.31 -61.83 24.60
C GLU A 467 -23.98 -61.48 23.94
N TYR A 468 -22.97 -61.14 24.75
CA TYR A 468 -21.66 -60.74 24.23
C TYR A 468 -20.89 -61.92 23.63
N TRP A 469 -20.94 -63.11 24.25
CA TRP A 469 -20.17 -64.28 23.76
C TRP A 469 -20.89 -65.14 22.72
N LYS A 470 -22.18 -64.91 22.45
CA LYS A 470 -22.97 -65.64 21.42
C LYS A 470 -22.26 -65.78 20.06
N PRO A 471 -21.69 -64.71 19.46
CA PRO A 471 -21.01 -64.84 18.17
C PRO A 471 -19.82 -65.80 18.22
N LEU A 472 -19.08 -65.82 19.33
CA LEU A 472 -17.96 -66.73 19.50
C LEU A 472 -18.43 -68.16 19.80
N ALA A 473 -19.58 -68.34 20.45
CA ALA A 473 -20.18 -69.65 20.68
C ALA A 473 -20.68 -70.28 19.37
N GLU A 474 -21.25 -69.47 18.46
CA GLU A 474 -21.71 -69.89 17.13
C GLU A 474 -20.53 -70.26 16.22
N ASP A 475 -19.43 -69.51 16.27
CA ASP A 475 -18.18 -69.87 15.56
C ASP A 475 -17.66 -71.25 15.99
N MET A 476 -17.86 -71.64 17.25
CA MET A 476 -17.34 -72.88 17.83
C MET A 476 -18.17 -74.14 17.46
N ASP A 477 -19.32 -73.99 16.79
CA ASP A 477 -20.14 -75.12 16.33
C ASP A 477 -19.59 -75.70 15.00
N PRO A 478 -19.16 -76.99 14.96
CA PRO A 478 -18.66 -77.63 13.74
C PRO A 478 -19.65 -77.63 12.57
N SER A 479 -20.94 -77.45 12.86
CA SER A 479 -22.03 -77.40 11.87
C SER A 479 -22.12 -76.06 11.14
N ALA A 480 -21.53 -75.00 11.70
CA ALA A 480 -21.58 -73.65 11.14
C ALA A 480 -20.64 -73.46 9.93
N GLY A 481 -19.63 -74.34 9.77
CA GLY A 481 -18.76 -74.38 8.59
C GLY A 481 -17.89 -73.13 8.37
N ILE A 482 -17.61 -72.38 9.44
CA ILE A 482 -16.83 -71.13 9.39
C ILE A 482 -15.33 -71.45 9.39
N GLU A 483 -14.58 -70.81 8.50
CA GLU A 483 -13.12 -70.97 8.40
C GLU A 483 -12.40 -70.31 9.59
N GLU A 484 -11.37 -70.96 10.15
CA GLU A 484 -10.71 -70.55 11.42
C GLU A 484 -10.15 -69.12 11.42
N GLU A 485 -9.83 -68.57 10.25
CA GLU A 485 -9.29 -67.21 10.08
C GLU A 485 -10.32 -66.12 10.44
N TYR A 486 -11.62 -66.41 10.27
CA TYR A 486 -12.72 -65.48 10.53
C TYR A 486 -13.38 -65.66 11.89
N HIS A 487 -12.90 -66.59 12.72
CA HIS A 487 -13.39 -66.73 14.09
C HIS A 487 -13.14 -65.47 14.90
N HIS A 488 -14.11 -65.08 15.71
CA HIS A 488 -14.00 -63.93 16.62
C HIS A 488 -12.87 -64.08 17.66
N LYS A 489 -12.29 -65.29 17.81
CA LYS A 489 -11.06 -65.57 18.58
C LYS A 489 -9.81 -64.89 18.01
N SER A 490 -9.77 -64.63 16.70
CA SER A 490 -8.64 -63.96 16.04
C SER A 490 -8.66 -62.44 16.27
N ASN A 491 -9.83 -61.87 16.56
CA ASN A 491 -9.99 -60.45 16.86
C ASN A 491 -9.57 -60.13 18.31
N ARG A 492 -8.33 -59.64 18.45
CA ARG A 492 -7.74 -59.24 19.74
C ARG A 492 -8.56 -58.24 20.54
N VAL A 493 -9.22 -57.27 19.89
CA VAL A 493 -10.00 -56.22 20.59
C VAL A 493 -11.31 -56.78 21.13
N TYR A 494 -11.95 -57.68 20.37
CA TYR A 494 -13.15 -58.39 20.81
C TYR A 494 -12.83 -59.31 22.00
N CYS A 495 -11.78 -60.11 21.91
CA CYS A 495 -11.31 -60.98 22.99
C CYS A 495 -10.97 -60.18 24.26
N TRP A 496 -10.27 -59.05 24.12
CA TRP A 496 -9.88 -58.22 25.27
C TRP A 496 -11.08 -57.52 25.93
N LYS A 497 -12.03 -57.02 25.14
CA LYS A 497 -13.29 -56.47 25.66
C LYS A 497 -14.08 -57.56 26.38
N GLY A 498 -14.24 -58.73 25.74
CA GLY A 498 -14.93 -59.88 26.31
C GLY A 498 -14.32 -60.35 27.63
N LEU A 499 -13.00 -60.48 27.73
CA LEU A 499 -12.31 -60.83 28.98
C LEU A 499 -12.59 -59.83 30.10
N ARG A 500 -12.66 -58.53 29.80
CA ARG A 500 -13.04 -57.50 30.80
C ARG A 500 -14.52 -57.56 31.18
N PHE A 501 -15.39 -57.98 30.27
CA PHE A 501 -16.79 -58.25 30.58
C PHE A 501 -16.92 -59.50 31.47
N SER A 502 -16.21 -60.59 31.15
CA SER A 502 -16.17 -61.83 31.95
C SER A 502 -15.60 -61.61 33.33
N ALA A 503 -14.48 -60.90 33.48
CA ALA A 503 -13.93 -60.58 34.80
C ALA A 503 -14.88 -59.79 35.71
N ARG A 504 -15.93 -59.14 35.16
CA ARG A 504 -16.92 -58.37 35.92
C ARG A 504 -18.23 -59.11 36.17
N GLN A 505 -18.62 -60.03 35.29
CA GLN A 505 -19.93 -60.69 35.32
C GLN A 505 -19.86 -62.22 35.55
N ASP A 506 -18.75 -62.88 35.17
CA ASP A 506 -18.55 -64.34 35.30
C ASP A 506 -17.07 -64.65 35.59
N LEU A 507 -16.72 -64.65 36.88
CA LEU A 507 -15.36 -64.92 37.36
C LEU A 507 -14.94 -66.38 37.15
N ASP A 508 -15.89 -67.32 37.21
CA ASP A 508 -15.62 -68.75 37.04
C ASP A 508 -15.31 -69.08 35.56
N GLY A 509 -16.05 -68.49 34.62
CA GLY A 509 -15.72 -68.55 33.20
C GLY A 509 -14.39 -67.87 32.88
N PHE A 510 -14.10 -66.72 33.51
CA PHE A 510 -12.83 -66.02 33.34
C PHE A 510 -11.63 -66.85 33.84
N ALA A 511 -11.76 -67.59 34.93
CA ALA A 511 -10.68 -68.45 35.45
C ALA A 511 -10.30 -69.57 34.46
N ARG A 512 -11.25 -70.10 33.69
CA ARG A 512 -11.00 -71.13 32.67
C ARG A 512 -10.16 -70.64 31.49
N PHE A 513 -9.94 -69.33 31.36
CA PHE A 513 -9.04 -68.75 30.36
C PHE A 513 -7.61 -69.28 30.49
N SER A 514 -7.11 -69.50 31.71
CA SER A 514 -5.73 -69.97 31.93
C SER A 514 -5.49 -71.36 31.36
N ASP A 515 -6.53 -72.20 31.40
CA ASP A 515 -6.42 -73.62 31.10
C ASP A 515 -6.83 -73.92 29.64
N TYR A 516 -7.80 -73.16 29.10
CA TYR A 516 -8.43 -73.44 27.81
C TYR A 516 -8.47 -72.23 26.85
N GLY A 517 -7.83 -71.11 27.19
CA GLY A 517 -7.81 -69.91 26.35
C GLY A 517 -9.18 -69.23 26.22
N ILE A 518 -9.35 -68.38 25.21
CA ILE A 518 -10.54 -67.53 25.05
C ILE A 518 -11.83 -68.33 24.86
N GLU A 519 -11.73 -69.53 24.29
CA GLU A 519 -12.84 -70.44 24.02
C GLU A 519 -13.40 -71.05 25.32
N GLY A 520 -12.57 -71.20 26.36
CA GLY A 520 -12.99 -71.69 27.68
C GLY A 520 -13.77 -70.68 28.53
N VAL A 521 -13.77 -69.41 28.11
CA VAL A 521 -14.48 -68.30 28.79
C VAL A 521 -15.93 -68.17 28.32
N VAL A 522 -16.28 -68.83 27.21
CA VAL A 522 -17.65 -68.86 26.68
C VAL A 522 -18.54 -69.66 27.63
N PRO A 523 -19.69 -69.13 28.09
CA PRO A 523 -20.59 -69.85 28.99
C PRO A 523 -21.00 -71.21 28.43
N SER A 524 -20.91 -72.26 29.26
CA SER A 524 -21.22 -73.65 28.90
C SER A 524 -22.65 -73.88 28.39
N GLU A 525 -23.56 -72.94 28.65
CA GLU A 525 -24.96 -72.94 28.21
C GLU A 525 -25.13 -72.60 26.72
N LEU A 526 -24.14 -71.95 26.11
CA LEU A 526 -24.17 -71.51 24.71
C LEU A 526 -23.48 -72.49 23.75
N LEU A 527 -22.80 -73.53 24.26
CA LEU A 527 -22.00 -74.47 23.47
C LEU A 527 -22.74 -75.81 23.27
N PRO A 528 -22.65 -76.44 22.08
CA PRO A 528 -23.15 -77.79 21.85
C PRO A 528 -22.51 -78.82 22.81
N PRO A 529 -23.23 -79.88 23.24
CA PRO A 529 -22.78 -80.81 24.28
C PRO A 529 -21.47 -81.53 23.95
N GLU A 530 -21.18 -81.76 22.66
CA GLU A 530 -19.93 -82.38 22.18
C GLU A 530 -18.71 -81.46 22.32
N VAL A 531 -18.91 -80.14 22.20
CA VAL A 531 -17.86 -79.12 22.36
C VAL A 531 -17.66 -78.81 23.84
N ASN A 532 -18.74 -78.72 24.61
CA ASN A 532 -18.71 -78.50 26.06
C ASN A 532 -18.01 -79.65 26.84
N ALA A 533 -18.08 -80.89 26.33
CA ALA A 533 -17.37 -82.04 26.90
C ALA A 533 -15.83 -81.90 26.88
N LYS A 534 -15.26 -81.14 25.93
CA LYS A 534 -13.80 -80.92 25.82
C LYS A 534 -13.28 -79.97 26.90
N PHE A 535 -14.10 -79.02 27.34
CA PHE A 535 -13.76 -77.98 28.31
C PHE A 535 -14.18 -78.32 29.75
N SER A 536 -14.80 -79.49 29.97
CA SER A 536 -15.28 -79.96 31.29
C SER A 536 -14.50 -81.15 31.87
N SER A 537 -13.46 -81.66 31.18
CA SER A 537 -12.64 -82.77 31.66
C SER A 537 -11.57 -82.32 32.67
N LYS A 538 -11.56 -82.90 33.88
CA LYS A 538 -10.62 -82.56 34.97
C LYS A 538 -9.17 -82.97 34.62
N PRO A 539 -8.15 -82.15 34.94
CA PRO A 539 -6.77 -82.34 34.48
C PRO A 539 -5.96 -83.24 35.43
N ALA A 540 -6.24 -84.55 35.45
CA ALA A 540 -5.42 -85.51 36.19
C ALA A 540 -5.34 -86.87 35.50
N GLU A 541 -4.85 -86.95 34.26
CA GLU A 541 -4.18 -88.15 33.73
C GLU A 541 -3.60 -87.92 32.32
N LYS A 542 -2.50 -88.62 32.04
CA LYS A 542 -1.79 -88.77 30.73
C LYS A 542 -0.64 -87.80 30.43
N VAL A 543 0.37 -87.86 31.30
CA VAL A 543 1.78 -87.89 30.88
C VAL A 543 2.14 -89.31 30.43
N LYS A 544 2.31 -89.54 29.12
CA LYS A 544 3.19 -90.54 28.44
C LYS A 544 2.61 -90.98 27.08
N ARG A 545 2.95 -90.24 26.02
CA ARG A 545 3.56 -90.82 24.81
C ARG A 545 4.13 -89.69 23.96
N LEU A 546 5.45 -89.63 23.90
CA LEU A 546 6.21 -88.70 23.07
C LEU A 546 6.09 -89.08 21.58
N LYS A 547 6.15 -88.02 20.75
CA LYS A 547 6.88 -87.93 19.46
C LYS A 547 6.10 -88.20 18.17
N ARG A 548 5.74 -87.13 17.43
CA ARG A 548 6.36 -86.77 16.14
C ARG A 548 5.85 -85.41 15.60
N GLU A 549 6.84 -84.67 15.08
CA GLU A 549 6.84 -83.60 14.06
C GLU A 549 6.21 -82.21 14.31
N ASP A 550 7.14 -81.24 14.25
CA ASP A 550 7.11 -79.88 13.70
C ASP A 550 5.90 -78.96 13.95
N SER A 551 6.14 -77.81 14.62
CA SER A 551 6.63 -76.59 13.96
C SER A 551 6.53 -75.34 14.87
N LYS A 552 7.47 -74.42 14.61
CA LYS A 552 7.59 -72.98 14.98
C LYS A 552 6.55 -72.30 15.88
N GLY A 553 7.06 -71.44 16.77
CA GLY A 553 6.46 -70.11 16.97
C GLY A 553 6.39 -69.61 18.41
N ALA A 554 7.26 -68.63 18.70
CA ALA A 554 7.19 -67.55 19.69
C ALA A 554 6.02 -67.49 20.70
N SER A 555 6.35 -67.18 21.97
CA SER A 555 5.95 -65.90 22.59
C SER A 555 6.43 -65.77 24.05
N ALA A 556 7.03 -64.61 24.32
CA ALA A 556 6.97 -63.77 25.52
C ALA A 556 6.72 -64.36 26.92
N GLN A 557 7.55 -63.89 27.86
CA GLN A 557 7.01 -63.28 29.08
C GLN A 557 7.48 -61.83 29.18
N PRO A 558 6.65 -60.95 29.76
CA PRO A 558 7.17 -60.16 30.87
C PRO A 558 6.29 -60.26 32.11
N LYS A 559 6.99 -60.22 33.24
CA LYS A 559 6.52 -60.11 34.62
C LYS A 559 6.27 -58.62 34.96
N GLU A 560 5.40 -58.40 35.94
CA GLU A 560 5.32 -57.19 36.81
C GLU A 560 6.68 -56.94 37.55
N PRO A 561 6.89 -55.92 38.44
CA PRO A 561 5.95 -54.98 39.09
C PRO A 561 6.45 -53.54 39.43
N GLN A 562 5.53 -52.74 40.01
CA GLN A 562 5.67 -51.80 41.14
C GLN A 562 6.51 -50.49 41.09
N VAL A 563 6.00 -49.56 41.91
CA VAL A 563 6.33 -48.14 42.12
C VAL A 563 6.90 -47.93 43.53
N ALA A 564 7.88 -47.04 43.72
CA ALA A 564 8.11 -46.22 44.94
C ALA A 564 9.19 -45.15 44.64
N ALA A 565 8.87 -43.85 44.58
CA ALA A 565 8.86 -42.83 45.66
C ALA A 565 10.24 -42.15 45.89
N THR A 566 10.48 -40.93 45.35
CA THR A 566 10.56 -39.58 46.01
C THR A 566 11.96 -39.22 46.60
N PRO A 567 12.28 -37.94 46.93
CA PRO A 567 12.29 -36.68 46.15
C PRO A 567 13.58 -35.81 46.45
N GLU A 568 13.50 -34.50 46.22
CA GLU A 568 14.45 -33.39 46.58
C GLU A 568 15.51 -33.07 45.50
N THR A 569 15.76 -31.83 45.05
CA THR A 569 15.59 -30.50 45.65
C THR A 569 15.58 -29.40 44.57
N ASP A 570 14.99 -28.25 44.93
CA ASP A 570 14.83 -27.00 44.19
C ASP A 570 16.07 -26.40 43.52
N GLY A 571 15.86 -25.60 42.46
CA GLY A 571 16.81 -24.54 42.12
C GLY A 571 16.86 -24.01 40.68
N GLY A 572 15.72 -23.64 40.08
CA GLY A 572 15.59 -22.48 39.16
C GLY A 572 16.34 -22.43 37.82
N GLY A 573 15.55 -22.27 36.74
CA GLY A 573 15.87 -21.27 35.70
C GLY A 573 16.12 -21.78 34.28
N SER A 574 15.10 -21.55 33.43
CA SER A 574 15.18 -21.16 32.02
C SER A 574 15.85 -22.06 30.98
N GLY A 575 15.04 -22.45 29.98
CA GLY A 575 15.47 -22.41 28.58
C GLY A 575 14.96 -23.55 27.70
N GLY A 576 14.17 -23.19 26.68
CA GLY A 576 14.22 -23.84 25.36
C GLY A 576 13.08 -24.80 25.03
N ASP A 577 12.41 -24.53 23.92
CA ASP A 577 12.03 -25.56 22.96
C ASP A 577 12.21 -25.00 21.54
N PRO A 578 12.91 -25.70 20.64
CA PRO A 578 13.06 -25.37 19.23
C PRO A 578 12.16 -26.23 18.31
N GLU A 579 12.00 -25.71 17.09
CA GLU A 579 11.84 -26.37 15.77
C GLU A 579 10.70 -27.38 15.53
N GLU A 580 9.81 -27.19 14.55
CA GLU A 580 9.94 -27.21 13.07
C GLU A 580 9.72 -28.61 12.46
N GLY A 581 9.01 -28.66 11.33
CA GLY A 581 8.76 -29.87 10.51
C GLY A 581 7.28 -30.04 10.13
N ALA A 582 6.77 -29.42 9.06
CA ALA A 582 6.91 -29.79 7.63
C ALA A 582 5.67 -30.55 7.07
N VAL A 583 4.84 -29.80 6.32
CA VAL A 583 4.24 -29.99 4.97
C VAL A 583 3.87 -31.41 4.40
N PRO A 584 3.13 -31.54 3.27
CA PRO A 584 1.67 -31.76 3.15
C PRO A 584 1.29 -33.04 2.34
N MET A 585 -0.01 -33.33 2.15
CA MET A 585 -0.50 -33.89 0.86
C MET A 585 -2.04 -33.87 0.68
N ASP A 586 -2.39 -33.75 -0.60
CA ASP A 586 -3.65 -33.69 -1.37
C ASP A 586 -4.85 -34.58 -0.99
N SER A 587 -6.08 -34.14 -1.36
CA SER A 587 -6.85 -34.69 -2.52
C SER A 587 -8.33 -34.24 -2.55
N ASP A 588 -8.83 -34.08 -3.77
CA ASP A 588 -10.08 -33.51 -4.31
C ASP A 588 -11.43 -34.16 -3.95
N ASN A 589 -12.56 -33.42 -4.08
CA ASN A 589 -13.48 -33.48 -5.25
C ASN A 589 -14.84 -32.72 -5.12
N ALA A 590 -15.23 -32.05 -6.22
CA ALA A 590 -16.58 -31.84 -6.82
C ALA A 590 -17.68 -31.07 -6.04
N ALA A 591 -18.56 -30.22 -6.62
CA ALA A 591 -18.85 -29.77 -7.99
C ALA A 591 -19.73 -28.48 -7.96
N GLU A 592 -19.92 -27.92 -9.16
CA GLU A 592 -20.46 -26.63 -9.63
C GLU A 592 -21.89 -26.22 -9.22
N ASP A 593 -22.13 -24.89 -9.11
CA ASP A 593 -23.08 -24.20 -10.01
C ASP A 593 -22.74 -22.70 -10.12
N GLY A 594 -22.87 -22.14 -11.31
CA GLY A 594 -22.33 -20.84 -11.71
C GLY A 594 -23.37 -19.76 -11.95
N GLN A 595 -22.99 -18.49 -11.76
CA GLN A 595 -23.59 -17.40 -12.51
C GLN A 595 -22.60 -16.26 -12.79
N LYS A 596 -22.22 -16.15 -14.07
CA LYS A 596 -21.41 -15.10 -14.69
C LYS A 596 -22.21 -13.79 -14.81
N ARG A 597 -21.56 -12.66 -14.53
CA ARG A 597 -21.75 -11.38 -15.25
C ARG A 597 -20.38 -10.72 -15.48
N SER A 598 -20.08 -10.49 -16.75
CA SER A 598 -18.87 -9.88 -17.31
C SER A 598 -18.86 -8.36 -17.16
N PRO A 599 -17.69 -7.70 -17.23
CA PRO A 599 -17.56 -6.36 -17.77
C PRO A 599 -16.95 -6.39 -19.18
N GLU A 600 -17.50 -5.56 -20.06
CA GLU A 600 -17.16 -5.41 -21.48
C GLU A 600 -15.73 -4.91 -21.70
N GLU A 601 -15.08 -5.54 -22.68
CA GLU A 601 -13.90 -5.04 -23.39
C GLU A 601 -14.33 -3.96 -24.40
N VAL A 602 -13.55 -2.90 -24.51
CA VAL A 602 -13.54 -2.02 -25.70
C VAL A 602 -12.10 -2.00 -26.22
N SER A 603 -11.89 -2.64 -27.36
CA SER A 603 -10.69 -2.60 -28.20
C SER A 603 -10.98 -1.65 -29.38
N GLY A 604 -10.24 -0.56 -29.56
CA GLY A 604 -9.02 -0.40 -30.39
C GLY A 604 -9.19 0.79 -31.36
N PRO A 605 -8.23 1.20 -32.21
CA PRO A 605 -6.83 0.78 -32.34
C PRO A 605 -5.79 1.94 -32.26
N GLU A 606 -4.52 1.58 -32.13
CA GLU A 606 -3.38 2.43 -32.49
C GLU A 606 -3.23 2.54 -34.02
N SER A 607 -2.91 3.74 -34.52
CA SER A 607 -1.98 3.93 -35.64
C SER A 607 -1.26 5.25 -35.48
N GLY A 608 0.07 5.19 -35.44
CA GLY A 608 0.95 6.34 -35.37
C GLY A 608 1.08 7.07 -36.71
N GLN A 609 1.40 8.35 -36.62
CA GLN A 609 2.18 9.07 -37.62
C GLN A 609 2.90 10.22 -36.91
N CYS A 610 4.23 10.12 -36.87
CA CYS A 610 5.13 11.22 -36.64
C CYS A 610 5.11 12.13 -37.87
N GLU A 611 4.97 13.43 -37.66
CA GLU A 611 5.38 14.46 -38.61
C GLU A 611 6.32 15.43 -37.87
N PRO A 612 7.35 15.97 -38.56
CA PRO A 612 8.47 16.64 -37.94
C PRO A 612 8.17 18.13 -37.70
N GLU A 613 8.48 18.65 -36.51
CA GLU A 613 8.62 20.09 -36.36
C GLU A 613 10.00 20.51 -36.88
N THR A 614 9.96 21.18 -38.04
CA THR A 614 11.06 21.95 -38.61
C THR A 614 11.29 23.22 -37.79
N ASP A 615 12.45 23.34 -37.18
CA ASP A 615 12.97 24.60 -36.67
C ASP A 615 13.16 25.59 -37.83
N ALA A 616 12.36 26.65 -37.84
CA ALA A 616 12.58 27.82 -38.68
C ALA A 616 13.56 28.76 -37.94
N ASP A 617 14.81 28.73 -38.38
CA ASP A 617 15.81 29.75 -38.08
C ASP A 617 15.38 31.09 -38.70
N ASP A 618 14.98 32.05 -37.85
CA ASP A 618 14.77 33.44 -38.24
C ASP A 618 16.06 34.23 -37.96
N ASN A 619 17.03 34.11 -38.87
CA ASN A 619 18.27 34.87 -38.85
C ASN A 619 18.12 36.11 -39.75
N MET A 620 17.70 37.21 -39.14
CA MET A 620 17.56 38.51 -39.79
C MET A 620 18.94 39.13 -40.01
N LYS A 621 19.56 38.85 -41.17
CA LYS A 621 20.70 39.61 -41.69
C LYS A 621 20.23 40.62 -42.73
N THR A 622 20.35 41.89 -42.36
CA THR A 622 20.39 43.04 -43.25
C THR A 622 21.60 42.95 -44.18
N GLU A 623 21.37 42.87 -45.49
CA GLU A 623 22.36 43.21 -46.51
C GLU A 623 21.88 44.44 -47.29
N THR A 624 22.73 45.47 -47.28
CA THR A 624 22.71 46.59 -48.22
C THR A 624 24.05 46.59 -48.94
N THR A 625 24.01 46.81 -50.27
CA THR A 625 25.11 47.14 -51.20
C THR A 625 26.06 45.99 -51.55
N SER A 626 26.20 45.52 -52.81
CA SER A 626 26.54 46.13 -54.11
C SER A 626 27.96 45.74 -54.54
N ARG A 627 28.08 45.35 -55.82
CA ARG A 627 29.27 45.28 -56.71
C ARG A 627 30.12 44.01 -56.75
N ASP A 628 30.06 43.39 -57.93
CA ASP A 628 31.16 43.15 -58.87
C ASP A 628 32.55 42.83 -58.28
N ALA A 629 33.07 41.64 -58.59
CA ALA A 629 34.08 41.50 -59.64
C ALA A 629 34.55 40.05 -59.78
N ARG A 630 34.44 39.58 -61.01
CA ARG A 630 35.11 38.41 -61.58
C ARG A 630 36.62 38.69 -61.63
N ALA A 631 37.44 37.78 -61.11
CA ALA A 631 38.86 37.70 -61.46
C ALA A 631 39.18 36.24 -61.77
N GLY A 632 39.50 36.00 -63.05
CA GLY A 632 40.06 34.75 -63.51
C GLY A 632 41.60 34.77 -63.44
N GLU A 633 42.15 33.56 -63.53
CA GLU A 633 43.54 33.22 -63.91
C GLU A 633 44.63 33.70 -62.92
N LYS A 634 45.43 32.83 -62.30
CA LYS A 634 46.10 31.60 -62.77
C LYS A 634 46.28 30.61 -61.64
#